data_AF-A0AAW8S4L6-F1
#
_entry.id   AF-A0AAW8S4L6-F1
#
_cell.length_a   1.000
_cell.length_b   1.000
_cell.length_c   1.000
_cell.angle_alpha   90.00
_cell.angle_beta   90.00
_cell.angle_gamma   90.00
#
_symmetry.space_group_name_H-M   'P 1'
#
loop_
_entity.id
_entity.type
_entity.pdbx_description
1 polymer ?
#
loop_
_entity_poly.entity_id
_entity_poly.type
_entity_poly.pdbx_seq_one_letter_code
_entity_poly.pdbx_strand_id
1 'polypeptide(L)'
;LVSAKTVERVLDSFFEEPRLKPNYLPKHLLIDEFKGTKDCQGAMCFILSDADTGKIFDILEDRRSFKLIAYFMRFTYHARK
;
A
#
# COMPACT_ATOMS: atom_id res chain seq x y z
N LEU A 1 8.48 -32.66 -6.12
CA LEU A 1 8.94 -31.26 -6.28
C LEU A 1 7.81 -30.46 -6.89
N VAL A 2 7.52 -29.28 -6.35
CA VAL A 2 6.50 -28.36 -6.89
C VAL A 2 7.22 -27.30 -7.74
N SER A 3 6.71 -26.99 -8.93
CA SER A 3 7.30 -25.95 -9.79
C SER A 3 6.96 -24.55 -9.28
N ALA A 4 7.87 -23.57 -9.49
CA ALA A 4 7.64 -22.18 -9.12
C ALA A 4 6.32 -21.62 -9.71
N LYS A 5 6.00 -21.98 -10.96
CA LYS A 5 4.72 -21.61 -11.60
C LYS A 5 3.48 -22.18 -10.92
N THR A 6 3.60 -23.30 -10.23
CA THR A 6 2.47 -23.84 -9.46
C THR A 6 2.28 -23.03 -8.18
N VAL A 7 3.35 -22.59 -7.54
CA VAL A 7 3.27 -21.70 -6.37
C VAL A 7 2.67 -20.33 -6.76
N GLU A 8 3.14 -19.73 -7.86
CA GLU A 8 2.64 -18.44 -8.36
C GLU A 8 1.13 -18.49 -8.62
N ARG A 9 0.64 -19.49 -9.36
CA ARG A 9 -0.80 -19.65 -9.61
C ARG A 9 -1.63 -19.81 -8.34
N VAL A 10 -1.10 -20.51 -7.34
CA VAL A 10 -1.77 -20.67 -6.06
C VAL A 10 -1.83 -19.32 -5.33
N LEU A 11 -0.75 -18.56 -5.30
CA LEU A 11 -0.73 -17.20 -4.72
C LEU A 11 -1.72 -16.29 -5.44
N ASP A 12 -1.73 -16.28 -6.77
CA ASP A 12 -2.67 -15.49 -7.57
C ASP A 12 -4.13 -15.88 -7.30
N SER A 13 -4.40 -17.17 -7.04
CA SER A 13 -5.76 -17.64 -6.72
C SER A 13 -6.29 -17.13 -5.38
N PHE A 14 -5.40 -16.72 -4.47
CA PHE A 14 -5.75 -16.10 -3.18
C PHE A 14 -5.65 -14.58 -3.21
N PHE A 15 -5.17 -13.99 -4.31
CA PHE A 15 -5.00 -12.55 -4.41
C PHE A 15 -6.37 -11.88 -4.58
N GLU A 16 -6.77 -11.11 -3.59
CA GLU A 16 -7.87 -10.17 -3.70
C GLU A 16 -7.29 -8.76 -3.85
N GLU A 17 -7.75 -8.02 -4.87
CA GLU A 17 -7.38 -6.62 -5.00
C GLU A 17 -7.76 -5.86 -3.71
N PRO A 18 -6.82 -5.12 -3.11
CA PRO A 18 -7.09 -4.34 -1.92
C PRO A 18 -8.22 -3.34 -2.19
N ARG A 19 -9.41 -3.62 -1.65
CA ARG A 19 -10.51 -2.66 -1.69
C ARG A 19 -10.18 -1.53 -0.75
N LEU A 20 -10.00 -0.33 -1.28
CA LEU A 20 -9.89 0.84 -0.42
C LEU A 20 -11.14 0.95 0.45
N LYS A 21 -10.92 1.12 1.75
CA LYS A 21 -11.95 1.43 2.73
C LYS A 21 -11.92 2.95 2.96
N PRO A 22 -12.65 3.76 2.16
CA PRO A 22 -12.55 5.23 2.25
C PRO A 22 -13.00 5.79 3.61
N ASN A 23 -13.67 4.98 4.43
CA ASN A 23 -14.16 5.37 5.76
C ASN A 23 -13.18 5.05 6.90
N TYR A 24 -12.01 4.45 6.60
CA TYR A 24 -11.04 4.06 7.62
C TYR A 24 -9.64 4.51 7.24
N LEU A 25 -9.01 5.28 8.13
CA LEU A 25 -7.61 5.63 8.09
C LEU A 25 -7.04 5.47 9.51
N PRO A 26 -5.87 4.83 9.70
CA PRO A 26 -5.26 4.70 11.02
C PRO A 26 -5.00 6.07 11.65
N LYS A 27 -5.24 6.17 12.96
CA LYS A 27 -5.01 7.41 13.72
C LYS A 27 -3.53 7.74 13.83
N HIS A 28 -2.70 6.70 13.93
CA HIS A 28 -1.25 6.80 14.00
C HIS A 28 -0.66 6.06 12.80
N LEU A 29 -0.02 6.81 11.90
CA LEU A 29 0.61 6.27 10.69
C LEU A 29 2.12 6.37 10.83
N LEU A 30 2.80 5.27 10.49
CA LEU A 30 4.24 5.25 10.23
C LEU A 30 4.44 5.28 8.72
N ILE A 31 5.38 6.12 8.28
CA ILE A 31 5.69 6.34 6.87
C ILE A 31 7.19 6.16 6.67
N ASP A 32 7.57 5.37 5.67
CA ASP A 32 8.98 5.18 5.29
C ASP A 32 9.14 5.04 3.77
N GLU A 33 10.35 5.26 3.27
CA GLU A 33 10.71 5.14 1.85
C GLU A 33 11.62 3.93 1.59
N PHE A 34 11.31 3.17 0.54
CA PHE A 34 12.16 2.05 0.11
C PHE A 34 12.32 2.01 -1.42
N LYS A 35 13.38 1.35 -1.91
CA LYS A 35 13.59 1.16 -3.34
C LYS A 35 12.60 0.10 -3.87
N GLY A 36 11.78 0.50 -4.84
CA GLY A 36 10.82 -0.37 -5.50
C GLY A 36 11.44 -1.32 -6.54
N THR A 37 10.60 -2.08 -7.22
CA THR A 37 11.01 -2.90 -8.36
C THR A 37 11.24 -2.03 -9.60
N LYS A 38 11.79 -2.61 -10.67
CA LYS A 38 12.05 -1.90 -11.93
C LYS A 38 10.79 -1.35 -12.60
N ASP A 39 9.62 -1.86 -12.20
CA ASP A 39 8.32 -1.50 -12.76
C ASP A 39 7.71 -0.26 -12.08
N CYS A 40 8.26 0.18 -10.94
CA CYS A 40 7.83 1.39 -10.26
C CYS A 40 8.36 2.65 -10.97
N GLN A 41 7.47 3.53 -11.44
CA GLN A 41 7.84 4.73 -12.23
C GLN A 41 8.85 5.66 -11.53
N GLY A 42 8.89 5.67 -10.20
CA GLY A 42 9.76 6.56 -9.41
C GLY A 42 11.03 5.91 -8.85
N ALA A 43 11.26 4.60 -9.08
CA ALA A 43 12.29 3.76 -8.42
C ALA A 43 12.23 3.69 -6.87
N MET A 44 11.44 4.56 -6.23
CA MET A 44 11.21 4.65 -4.79
C MET A 44 9.73 4.56 -4.51
N CYS A 45 9.37 3.76 -3.53
CA CYS A 45 8.01 3.57 -3.04
C CYS A 45 7.88 4.11 -1.60
N PHE A 46 6.66 4.49 -1.22
CA PHE A 46 6.30 4.71 0.18
C PHE A 46 5.64 3.47 0.75
N ILE A 47 5.99 3.13 1.98
CA ILE A 47 5.25 2.19 2.79
C ILE A 47 4.53 2.94 3.91
N LEU A 48 3.24 2.67 4.03
CA LEU A 48 2.37 3.17 5.09
C LEU A 48 2.05 2.00 6.01
N SER A 49 2.22 2.17 7.31
CA SER A 49 1.81 1.17 8.30
C SER A 49 1.07 1.81 9.46
N ASP A 50 0.17 1.05 10.05
CA ASP A 50 -0.56 1.42 11.25
C ASP A 50 0.40 1.30 12.45
N ALA A 51 0.63 2.40 13.16
CA ALA A 51 1.62 2.45 14.24
C ALA A 51 1.22 1.62 15.47
N ASP A 52 -0.08 1.41 15.69
CA ASP A 52 -0.60 0.68 16.85
C ASP A 52 -0.48 -0.83 16.62
N THR A 53 -0.70 -1.29 15.39
CA THR A 53 -0.67 -2.72 15.05
C THR A 53 0.62 -3.18 14.39
N GLY A 54 1.44 -2.25 13.89
CA GLY A 54 2.62 -2.52 13.06
C GLY A 54 2.31 -3.14 11.69
N LYS A 55 1.03 -3.20 11.30
CA LYS A 55 0.62 -3.81 10.03
C LYS A 55 0.78 -2.83 8.89
N ILE A 56 1.21 -3.34 7.74
CA ILE A 56 1.24 -2.57 6.50
C ILE A 56 -0.20 -2.18 6.16
N PHE A 57 -0.40 -0.88 6.01
CA PHE A 57 -1.66 -0.29 5.60
C PHE A 57 -1.74 -0.20 4.08
N ASP A 58 -0.70 0.35 3.44
CA ASP A 58 -0.64 0.47 1.97
C ASP A 58 0.80 0.70 1.48
N ILE A 59 1.03 0.50 0.18
CA ILE A 59 2.29 0.77 -0.50
C ILE A 59 2.01 1.64 -1.73
N LEU A 60 2.66 2.80 -1.80
CA LEU A 60 2.52 3.74 -2.91
C LEU A 60 3.78 3.68 -3.79
N GLU A 61 3.59 3.56 -5.10
CA GLU A 61 4.69 3.48 -6.07
C GLU A 61 5.40 4.83 -6.33
N ASP A 62 4.88 5.92 -5.77
CA ASP A 62 5.35 7.27 -6.04
C ASP A 62 5.41 8.12 -4.78
N ARG A 63 6.60 8.64 -4.50
CA ARG A 63 6.88 9.45 -3.31
C ARG A 63 6.60 10.95 -3.44
N ARG A 64 6.14 11.41 -4.59
CA ARG A 64 5.93 12.85 -4.80
C ARG A 64 4.73 13.34 -4.00
N SER A 65 4.87 14.48 -3.34
CA SER A 65 3.86 15.07 -2.44
C SER A 65 2.45 15.13 -3.06
N PHE A 66 2.34 15.49 -4.35
CA PHE A 66 1.03 15.55 -5.02
C PHE A 66 0.32 14.19 -5.10
N LYS A 67 1.06 13.07 -5.19
CA LYS A 67 0.51 11.71 -5.18
C LYS A 67 0.06 11.31 -3.78
N LEU A 68 0.84 11.64 -2.75
CA LEU A 68 0.45 11.45 -1.35
C LEU A 68 -0.85 12.22 -1.03
N ILE A 69 -0.92 13.49 -1.42
CA ILE A 69 -2.13 14.30 -1.24
C ILE A 69 -3.32 13.65 -1.96
N ALA A 70 -3.14 13.28 -3.24
CA ALA A 70 -4.20 12.62 -4.00
C ALA A 70 -4.64 11.29 -3.36
N TYR A 71 -3.70 10.53 -2.80
CA TYR A 71 -3.97 9.29 -2.07
C TYR A 71 -4.85 9.53 -0.84
N PHE A 72 -4.42 10.43 0.07
CA PHE A 72 -5.20 10.74 1.27
C PHE A 72 -6.54 11.39 0.93
N MET A 73 -6.64 12.10 -0.19
CA MET A 73 -7.90 12.70 -0.62
C MET A 73 -9.00 11.70 -0.95
N ARG A 74 -8.67 10.41 -1.18
CA ARG A 74 -9.64 9.33 -1.43
C ARG A 74 -10.41 8.90 -0.18
N PHE A 75 -9.89 9.20 1.01
CA PHE A 75 -10.58 8.94 2.26
C PHE A 75 -11.62 10.02 2.54
N THR A 76 -12.71 9.63 3.20
CA THR A 76 -13.75 10.55 3.65
C THR A 76 -13.18 11.59 4.61
N TYR A 77 -13.81 12.76 4.66
CA TYR A 77 -13.41 13.81 5.59
C TYR A 77 -13.36 13.33 7.05
N HIS A 78 -14.33 12.51 7.46
CA HIS A 78 -14.38 11.94 8.82
C HIS A 78 -13.20 11.02 9.12
N ALA A 79 -12.74 10.23 8.15
CA ALA A 79 -11.58 9.36 8.34
C ALA A 79 -10.26 10.12 8.41
N ARG A 80 -10.18 11.33 7.83
CA ARG A 80 -8.98 12.17 7.84
C ARG A 80 -8.86 13.10 9.07
N LYS A 81 -9.92 13.21 9.87
CA LYS A 81 -10.04 14.16 10.98
C LYS A 81 -9.72 13.47 12.29
#